data_AF-A0A2A2LTY9-F1
#
_entry.id   AF-A0A2A2LTY9-F1
#
_cell.length_a   1.000
_cell.length_b   1.000
_cell.length_c   1.000
_cell.angle_alpha   90.00
_cell.angle_beta   90.00
_cell.angle_gamma   90.00
#
_symmetry.space_group_name_H-M   'P 1'
#
loop_
_entity.id
_entity.type
_entity.pdbx_description
1 polymer ?
#
loop_
_entity_poly.entity_id
_entity_poly.type
_entity_poly.pdbx_seq_one_letter_code
_entity_poly.pdbx_strand_id
1 'polypeptide(L)'
;MTTTTLGAGTLDWNSEGLVLSKEQKLFYEKNGYIVIRNCVPQYELERFKNRFREICEKKDVPAEMTVMRDITIAKSEFKQGEKAITKVQDFNGDPVLFDYCKYPTIIDIVKDLIGNQNSSLMSMHTMLINKPPDNGKLTSRHPMHQDLQYFNFRPADFICCAWTAMERINRANGCLVVVPGTHKDPGVLLPHEYPKWEGGVNKAYHGIQNYDPSMPRLHVEMEAGDTVFFHPLLIHGSGTNRTDGFRKAISCHYANDDLCKYVDISGTAQEFTQDEILEIARKRIVKLGMNPDEVKIDFADVWRGRARPINGKRSLDLVVVISDVSGDVDREADGHEQGGHRDWVHSHIPQRQETEHLQDKKMMLRKRLNIAAEIETGSGTKMMKDSPMQITSLMAVCQIIDCMSFD
;
A
#
# COMPACT_ATOMS: atom_id res chain seq x y z
N MET A 1 1.14 -28.03 21.42
CA MET A 1 0.20 -26.90 21.26
C MET A 1 0.25 -26.48 19.80
N THR A 2 -0.85 -26.59 19.08
CA THR A 2 -0.96 -26.18 17.67
C THR A 2 -0.67 -24.70 17.55
N THR A 3 0.41 -24.33 16.86
CA THR A 3 0.67 -22.96 16.44
C THR A 3 -0.42 -22.54 15.46
N THR A 4 -1.44 -21.84 15.94
CA THR A 4 -2.44 -21.21 15.09
C THR A 4 -1.71 -20.20 14.20
N THR A 5 -1.66 -20.47 12.90
CA THR A 5 -1.06 -19.57 11.91
C THR A 5 -1.79 -18.22 11.97
N LEU A 6 -1.06 -17.10 11.99
CA LEU A 6 -1.66 -15.77 12.01
C LEU A 6 -2.65 -15.64 10.85
N GLY A 7 -3.90 -15.25 11.15
CA GLY A 7 -4.96 -15.11 10.15
C GLY A 7 -5.72 -16.39 9.78
N ALA A 8 -5.38 -17.56 10.36
CA ALA A 8 -6.12 -18.80 10.11
C ALA A 8 -7.62 -18.64 10.42
N GLY A 9 -8.47 -19.02 9.47
CA GLY A 9 -9.93 -18.88 9.57
C GLY A 9 -10.46 -17.46 9.38
N THR A 10 -9.59 -16.47 9.07
CA THR A 10 -10.06 -15.11 8.74
C THR A 10 -10.73 -15.08 7.37
N LEU A 11 -10.10 -15.72 6.38
CA LEU A 11 -10.66 -15.86 5.03
C LEU A 11 -11.30 -17.24 4.91
N ASP A 12 -12.58 -17.24 4.55
CA ASP A 12 -13.30 -18.45 4.16
C ASP A 12 -13.86 -18.26 2.75
N TRP A 13 -13.19 -18.86 1.77
CA TRP A 13 -13.57 -18.78 0.36
C TRP A 13 -14.80 -19.65 0.03
N ASN A 14 -15.22 -20.54 0.94
CA ASN A 14 -16.30 -21.50 0.70
C ASN A 14 -17.67 -21.05 1.24
N SER A 15 -17.75 -19.88 1.86
CA SER A 15 -18.97 -19.26 2.36
C SER A 15 -19.28 -17.93 1.67
N GLU A 16 -20.56 -17.52 1.77
CA GLU A 16 -21.00 -16.18 1.35
C GLU A 16 -20.27 -15.09 2.12
N GLY A 17 -20.03 -13.96 1.46
CA GLY A 17 -19.59 -12.73 2.10
C GLY A 17 -20.76 -11.91 2.66
N LEU A 18 -20.43 -10.73 3.17
CA LEU A 18 -21.37 -9.66 3.48
C LEU A 18 -22.09 -9.16 2.21
N VAL A 19 -21.35 -9.06 1.11
CA VAL A 19 -21.83 -8.56 -0.18
C VAL A 19 -21.50 -9.53 -1.31
N LEU A 20 -20.30 -10.11 -1.31
CA LEU A 20 -19.86 -10.99 -2.38
C LEU A 20 -20.48 -12.38 -2.24
N SER A 21 -20.95 -12.94 -3.36
CA SER A 21 -21.35 -14.34 -3.37
C SER A 21 -20.17 -15.27 -3.18
N LYS A 22 -20.42 -16.52 -2.77
CA LYS A 22 -19.39 -17.57 -2.76
C LYS A 22 -18.66 -17.68 -4.10
N GLU A 23 -19.38 -17.68 -5.22
CA GLU A 23 -18.78 -17.78 -6.57
C GLU A 23 -17.89 -16.58 -6.89
N GLN A 24 -18.29 -15.39 -6.45
CA GLN A 24 -17.50 -14.16 -6.61
C GLN A 24 -16.21 -14.23 -5.78
N LYS A 25 -16.29 -14.69 -4.53
CA LYS A 25 -15.12 -14.90 -3.67
C LYS A 25 -14.15 -15.93 -4.27
N LEU A 26 -14.66 -17.08 -4.73
CA LEU A 26 -13.86 -18.09 -5.43
C LEU A 26 -13.25 -17.57 -6.74
N PHE A 27 -13.96 -16.70 -7.46
CA PHE A 27 -13.41 -16.03 -8.65
C PHE A 27 -12.21 -15.16 -8.28
N TYR A 28 -12.33 -14.32 -7.24
CA TYR A 28 -11.21 -13.51 -6.76
C TYR A 28 -10.05 -14.39 -6.29
N GLU A 29 -10.34 -15.42 -5.50
CA GLU A 29 -9.33 -16.34 -4.99
C GLU A 29 -8.51 -16.98 -6.12
N LYS A 30 -9.19 -17.39 -7.19
CA LYS A 30 -8.56 -18.01 -8.37
C LYS A 30 -7.82 -17.02 -9.25
N ASN A 31 -8.37 -15.82 -9.46
CA ASN A 31 -7.90 -14.90 -10.50
C ASN A 31 -7.10 -13.69 -9.96
N GLY A 32 -7.20 -13.40 -8.67
CA GLY A 32 -6.52 -12.29 -8.01
C GLY A 32 -7.19 -10.93 -8.23
N TYR A 33 -8.33 -10.90 -8.93
CA TYR A 33 -9.17 -9.72 -9.10
C TYR A 33 -10.65 -10.10 -9.22
N ILE A 34 -11.51 -9.11 -9.02
CA ILE A 34 -12.94 -9.18 -9.34
C ILE A 34 -13.48 -7.80 -9.71
N VAL A 35 -14.41 -7.73 -10.67
CA VAL A 35 -15.12 -6.51 -11.04
C VAL A 35 -16.54 -6.56 -10.48
N ILE A 36 -16.90 -5.56 -9.69
CA ILE A 36 -18.27 -5.34 -9.18
C ILE A 36 -18.88 -4.18 -9.94
N ARG A 37 -20.01 -4.44 -10.61
CA ARG A 37 -20.67 -3.46 -11.48
C ARG A 37 -21.50 -2.49 -10.65
N ASN A 38 -21.53 -1.22 -11.07
CA ASN A 38 -22.31 -0.16 -10.40
C ASN A 38 -22.10 -0.12 -8.86
N CYS A 39 -20.85 -0.31 -8.44
CA CYS A 39 -20.46 -0.35 -7.02
C CYS A 39 -20.55 1.03 -6.37
N VAL A 40 -20.14 2.07 -7.10
CA VAL A 40 -20.22 3.47 -6.68
C VAL A 40 -21.24 4.22 -7.55
N PRO A 41 -22.27 4.83 -6.95
CA PRO A 41 -23.33 5.47 -7.70
C PRO A 41 -22.86 6.77 -8.37
N GLN A 42 -23.50 7.13 -9.49
CA GLN A 42 -23.10 8.27 -10.30
C GLN A 42 -22.99 9.59 -9.53
N TYR A 43 -23.86 9.83 -8.54
CA TYR A 43 -23.84 11.09 -7.78
C TYR A 43 -22.57 11.23 -6.91
N GLU A 44 -22.03 10.14 -6.38
CA GLU A 44 -20.74 10.11 -5.68
C GLU A 44 -19.59 10.40 -6.66
N LEU A 45 -19.62 9.76 -7.85
CA LEU A 45 -18.61 9.99 -8.88
C LEU A 45 -18.55 11.46 -9.31
N GLU A 46 -19.70 12.11 -9.50
CA GLU A 46 -19.76 13.53 -9.83
C GLU A 46 -19.25 14.40 -8.66
N ARG A 47 -19.53 14.03 -7.41
CA ARG A 47 -18.96 14.70 -6.22
C ARG A 47 -17.44 14.66 -6.25
N PHE A 48 -16.83 13.48 -6.49
CA PHE A 48 -15.38 13.33 -6.57
C PHE A 48 -14.77 14.06 -7.78
N LYS A 49 -15.44 14.08 -8.95
CA LYS A 49 -15.00 14.86 -10.12
C LYS A 49 -15.02 16.37 -9.85
N ASN A 50 -16.07 16.86 -9.21
CA ASN A 50 -16.17 18.27 -8.80
C ASN A 50 -15.02 18.63 -7.85
N ARG A 51 -14.75 17.78 -6.85
CA ARG A 51 -13.62 18.03 -5.95
C ARG A 51 -12.29 18.00 -6.67
N PHE A 52 -12.09 17.08 -7.61
CA PHE A 52 -10.88 17.06 -8.43
C PHE A 52 -10.71 18.35 -9.23
N ARG A 53 -11.79 18.93 -9.78
CA ARG A 53 -11.76 20.24 -10.46
C ARG A 53 -11.29 21.36 -9.53
N GLU A 54 -11.83 21.42 -8.32
CA GLU A 54 -11.43 22.40 -7.30
C GLU A 54 -9.95 22.27 -6.92
N ILE A 55 -9.45 21.03 -6.77
CA ILE A 55 -8.03 20.76 -6.52
C ILE A 55 -7.18 21.25 -7.71
N CYS A 56 -7.65 21.05 -8.94
CA CYS A 56 -6.97 21.55 -10.13
C CYS A 56 -6.91 23.09 -10.17
N GLU A 57 -7.90 23.76 -9.59
CA GLU A 57 -7.97 25.21 -9.37
C GLU A 57 -7.25 25.67 -8.10
N LYS A 58 -6.57 24.76 -7.38
CA LYS A 58 -5.83 24.99 -6.14
C LYS A 58 -6.71 25.45 -4.95
N LYS A 59 -7.99 25.10 -4.93
CA LYS A 59 -8.90 25.42 -3.82
C LYS A 59 -8.75 24.42 -2.69
N ASP A 60 -8.37 24.90 -1.51
CA ASP A 60 -8.31 24.15 -0.26
C ASP A 60 -7.60 22.79 -0.40
N VAL A 61 -6.45 22.76 -1.06
CA VAL A 61 -5.69 21.54 -1.30
C VAL A 61 -4.93 21.16 -0.02
N PRO A 62 -5.17 19.97 0.58
CA PRO A 62 -4.44 19.53 1.77
C PRO A 62 -2.93 19.51 1.54
N ALA A 63 -2.15 19.91 2.55
CA ALA A 63 -0.71 20.11 2.42
C ALA A 63 0.06 18.80 2.14
N GLU A 64 -0.45 17.68 2.64
CA GLU A 64 0.10 16.34 2.44
C GLU A 64 -0.18 15.78 1.03
N MET A 65 -1.18 16.34 0.33
CA MET A 65 -1.63 15.86 -0.96
C MET A 65 -0.55 16.09 -2.03
N THR A 66 -0.25 15.04 -2.78
CA THR A 66 0.71 15.11 -3.89
C THR A 66 -0.01 15.31 -5.20
N VAL A 67 0.11 16.52 -5.77
CA VAL A 67 -0.46 16.84 -7.08
C VAL A 67 0.62 16.69 -8.16
N MET A 68 0.50 15.64 -8.98
CA MET A 68 1.45 15.33 -10.04
C MET A 68 1.06 16.01 -11.34
N ARG A 69 2.06 16.67 -11.94
CA ARG A 69 1.97 17.30 -13.25
C ARG A 69 2.93 16.59 -14.19
N ASP A 70 2.47 16.19 -15.36
CA ASP A 70 3.31 15.51 -16.34
C ASP A 70 4.35 16.48 -16.90
N ILE A 71 5.61 16.06 -16.93
CA ILE A 71 6.75 16.86 -17.40
C ILE A 71 6.61 17.21 -18.89
N THR A 72 6.01 16.31 -19.68
CA THR A 72 5.77 16.55 -21.12
C THR A 72 4.65 17.57 -21.34
N ILE A 73 3.69 17.64 -20.42
CA ILE A 73 2.64 18.66 -20.40
C ILE A 73 3.17 19.98 -19.85
N ALA A 74 4.04 19.95 -18.83
CA ALA A 74 4.67 21.12 -18.23
C ALA A 74 5.61 21.86 -19.20
N LYS A 75 6.20 21.15 -20.17
CA LYS A 75 7.02 21.74 -21.25
C LYS A 75 6.19 22.29 -22.42
N SER A 76 4.90 21.99 -22.50
CA SER A 76 3.98 22.60 -23.48
C SER A 76 3.24 23.75 -22.80
N GLU A 77 3.51 24.99 -23.21
CA GLU A 77 3.04 26.23 -22.56
C GLU A 77 1.51 26.44 -22.46
N PHE A 78 0.65 25.47 -22.79
CA PHE A 78 -0.77 25.73 -23.08
C PHE A 78 -1.81 24.79 -22.44
N LYS A 79 -1.49 24.04 -21.37
CA LYS A 79 -2.52 23.28 -20.64
C LYS A 79 -2.70 23.82 -19.21
N GLN A 80 -3.78 24.58 -19.00
CA GLN A 80 -4.26 25.04 -17.70
C GLN A 80 -5.33 24.09 -17.13
N GLY A 81 -5.58 24.15 -15.82
CA GLY A 81 -6.63 23.38 -15.14
C GLY A 81 -6.39 21.87 -15.12
N GLU A 82 -7.47 21.08 -15.24
CA GLU A 82 -7.43 19.61 -15.16
C GLU A 82 -6.39 18.95 -16.09
N LYS A 83 -6.18 19.54 -17.27
CA LYS A 83 -5.29 18.97 -18.30
C LYS A 83 -3.81 19.05 -17.92
N ALA A 84 -3.45 19.77 -16.87
CA ALA A 84 -2.09 19.87 -16.34
C ALA A 84 -1.77 18.80 -15.29
N ILE A 85 -2.80 18.16 -14.71
CA ILE A 85 -2.67 17.27 -13.56
C ILE A 85 -2.98 15.85 -14.01
N THR A 86 -2.03 14.94 -13.86
CA THR A 86 -2.17 13.55 -14.31
C THR A 86 -2.46 12.58 -13.18
N LYS A 87 -2.15 12.96 -11.94
CA LYS A 87 -2.45 12.17 -10.75
C LYS A 87 -2.52 13.06 -9.52
N VAL A 88 -3.39 12.70 -8.58
CA VAL A 88 -3.36 13.16 -7.19
C VAL A 88 -3.13 11.93 -6.32
N GLN A 89 -2.25 12.03 -5.34
CA GLN A 89 -2.00 10.99 -4.34
C GLN A 89 -2.07 11.56 -2.92
N ASP A 90 -2.16 10.68 -1.94
CA ASP A 90 -2.18 11.04 -0.51
C ASP A 90 -3.37 11.97 -0.17
N PHE A 91 -4.55 11.74 -0.77
CA PHE A 91 -5.75 12.55 -0.51
C PHE A 91 -6.44 12.24 0.82
N ASN A 92 -5.75 11.59 1.75
CA ASN A 92 -6.31 11.09 3.01
C ASN A 92 -6.84 12.19 3.94
N GLY A 93 -6.36 13.43 3.81
CA GLY A 93 -6.88 14.60 4.51
C GLY A 93 -7.91 15.42 3.73
N ASP A 94 -8.24 15.02 2.49
CA ASP A 94 -9.32 15.67 1.74
C ASP A 94 -10.67 15.04 2.12
N PRO A 95 -11.58 15.77 2.76
CA PRO A 95 -12.81 15.17 3.29
C PRO A 95 -13.70 14.60 2.18
N VAL A 96 -13.72 15.22 1.00
CA VAL A 96 -14.61 14.79 -0.09
C VAL A 96 -14.03 13.59 -0.82
N LEU A 97 -12.74 13.58 -1.17
CA LEU A 97 -12.14 12.41 -1.83
C LEU A 97 -11.99 11.23 -0.86
N PHE A 98 -11.75 11.48 0.42
CA PHE A 98 -11.58 10.39 1.41
C PHE A 98 -12.89 9.66 1.73
N ASP A 99 -14.06 10.25 1.44
CA ASP A 99 -15.35 9.54 1.52
C ASP A 99 -15.39 8.31 0.60
N TYR A 100 -14.66 8.31 -0.52
CA TYR A 100 -14.49 7.12 -1.36
C TYR A 100 -13.93 5.93 -0.56
N CYS A 101 -12.93 6.21 0.28
CA CYS A 101 -12.28 5.19 1.12
C CYS A 101 -13.21 4.64 2.20
N LYS A 102 -14.26 5.40 2.55
CA LYS A 102 -15.24 5.09 3.58
C LYS A 102 -16.58 4.61 3.02
N TYR A 103 -16.69 4.43 1.71
CA TYR A 103 -17.96 4.10 1.09
C TYR A 103 -18.42 2.69 1.52
N PRO A 104 -19.62 2.51 2.13
CA PRO A 104 -20.00 1.27 2.81
C PRO A 104 -19.86 0.01 1.94
N THR A 105 -20.37 0.05 0.70
CA THR A 105 -20.28 -1.09 -0.23
C THR A 105 -18.83 -1.48 -0.54
N ILE A 106 -17.92 -0.50 -0.68
CA ILE A 106 -16.49 -0.77 -0.89
C ILE A 106 -15.90 -1.43 0.36
N ILE A 107 -16.19 -0.92 1.56
CA ILE A 107 -15.69 -1.48 2.82
C ILE A 107 -16.13 -2.93 2.98
N ASP A 108 -17.41 -3.22 2.75
CA ASP A 108 -17.96 -4.57 2.95
C ASP A 108 -17.36 -5.57 1.96
N ILE A 109 -17.18 -5.18 0.69
CA ILE A 109 -16.47 -5.99 -0.31
C ILE A 109 -15.01 -6.21 0.10
N VAL A 110 -14.31 -5.16 0.58
CA VAL A 110 -12.92 -5.30 1.06
C VAL A 110 -12.86 -6.27 2.24
N LYS A 111 -13.80 -6.20 3.19
CA LYS A 111 -13.89 -7.17 4.29
C LYS A 111 -14.09 -8.60 3.78
N ASP A 112 -14.93 -8.80 2.76
CA ASP A 112 -15.13 -10.14 2.17
C ASP A 112 -13.88 -10.73 1.52
N LEU A 113 -12.94 -9.89 1.10
CA LEU A 113 -11.74 -10.28 0.37
C LEU A 113 -10.48 -10.41 1.25
N ILE A 114 -10.35 -9.56 2.27
CA ILE A 114 -9.13 -9.45 3.10
C ILE A 114 -9.41 -9.51 4.62
N GLY A 115 -10.59 -9.95 5.04
CA GLY A 115 -10.96 -9.97 6.45
C GLY A 115 -12.27 -10.69 6.72
N ASN A 116 -12.97 -10.19 7.74
CA ASN A 116 -14.35 -10.53 8.05
C ASN A 116 -15.08 -9.30 8.60
N GLN A 117 -16.35 -9.45 8.99
CA GLN A 117 -17.18 -8.35 9.48
C GLN A 117 -16.57 -7.54 10.63
N ASN A 118 -15.75 -8.18 11.47
CA ASN A 118 -15.13 -7.58 12.65
C ASN A 118 -13.72 -7.05 12.37
N SER A 119 -13.17 -7.25 11.17
CA SER A 119 -11.81 -6.81 10.86
C SER A 119 -11.69 -5.29 10.83
N SER A 120 -10.61 -4.80 11.41
CA SER A 120 -10.18 -3.40 11.35
C SER A 120 -9.43 -3.16 10.04
N LEU A 121 -9.83 -2.12 9.30
CA LEU A 121 -9.23 -1.77 8.01
C LEU A 121 -8.54 -0.41 8.05
N MET A 122 -7.39 -0.33 7.37
CA MET A 122 -6.66 0.91 7.11
C MET A 122 -6.68 1.25 5.62
N SER A 123 -6.89 2.52 5.29
CA SER A 123 -6.51 3.07 3.99
C SER A 123 -5.03 3.38 4.02
N MET A 124 -4.25 2.68 3.19
CA MET A 124 -2.80 2.78 3.15
C MET A 124 -2.32 3.74 2.06
N HIS A 125 -2.97 3.72 0.89
CA HIS A 125 -2.58 4.55 -0.24
C HIS A 125 -3.80 4.98 -1.06
N THR A 126 -3.86 6.26 -1.40
CA THR A 126 -4.99 6.87 -2.10
C THR A 126 -4.53 7.56 -3.37
N MET A 127 -5.25 7.34 -4.47
CA MET A 127 -4.91 7.94 -5.78
C MET A 127 -6.15 8.32 -6.58
N LEU A 128 -6.11 9.48 -7.22
CA LEU A 128 -7.01 9.84 -8.32
C LEU A 128 -6.16 10.01 -9.57
N ILE A 129 -6.42 9.17 -10.57
CA ILE A 129 -5.61 9.04 -11.77
C ILE A 129 -6.35 9.74 -12.92
N ASN A 130 -5.78 10.80 -13.46
CA ASN A 130 -6.30 11.56 -14.60
C ASN A 130 -5.40 11.32 -15.82
N LYS A 131 -5.59 10.17 -16.49
CA LYS A 131 -4.66 9.68 -17.50
C LYS A 131 -4.72 10.54 -18.77
N PRO A 132 -3.61 11.15 -19.21
CA PRO A 132 -3.60 12.05 -20.36
C PRO A 132 -3.74 11.28 -21.69
N PRO A 133 -4.21 11.95 -22.76
CA PRO A 133 -4.04 11.52 -24.14
C PRO A 133 -2.58 11.23 -24.50
N ASP A 134 -2.36 10.23 -25.34
CA ASP A 134 -1.04 9.80 -25.77
C ASP A 134 -1.03 9.41 -27.25
N ASN A 135 -0.61 10.39 -28.06
CA ASN A 135 -0.61 10.30 -29.52
C ASN A 135 0.61 9.52 -30.06
N GLY A 136 0.97 8.41 -29.39
CA GLY A 136 2.02 7.50 -29.83
C GLY A 136 3.39 7.68 -29.16
N LYS A 137 3.49 8.52 -28.12
CA LYS A 137 4.72 8.65 -27.31
C LYS A 137 4.84 7.55 -26.24
N LEU A 138 3.75 6.83 -25.99
CA LEU A 138 3.65 5.73 -25.04
C LEU A 138 4.05 6.11 -23.60
N THR A 139 3.92 7.39 -23.26
CA THR A 139 4.25 7.96 -21.94
C THR A 139 3.12 7.76 -20.92
N SER A 140 1.90 7.51 -21.39
CA SER A 140 0.72 7.36 -20.53
C SER A 140 0.49 5.94 -20.04
N ARG A 141 1.16 4.94 -20.63
CA ARG A 141 1.00 3.53 -20.23
C ARG A 141 1.69 3.30 -18.88
N HIS A 142 1.09 2.48 -18.03
CA HIS A 142 1.76 1.99 -16.81
C HIS A 142 2.37 0.62 -17.15
N PRO A 143 3.68 0.39 -16.92
CA PRO A 143 4.26 -0.94 -17.11
C PRO A 143 3.50 -2.03 -16.34
N MET A 144 3.67 -3.28 -16.78
CA MET A 144 3.20 -4.42 -16.01
C MET A 144 4.01 -4.50 -14.71
N HIS A 145 3.32 -4.47 -13.57
CA HIS A 145 3.90 -4.34 -12.24
C HIS A 145 3.06 -5.07 -11.19
N GLN A 146 3.56 -5.09 -9.96
CA GLN A 146 2.86 -5.58 -8.77
C GLN A 146 2.91 -4.44 -7.75
N ASP A 147 1.75 -4.06 -7.21
CA ASP A 147 1.67 -2.95 -6.25
C ASP A 147 2.46 -3.22 -4.97
N LEU A 148 2.60 -4.50 -4.60
CA LEU A 148 3.34 -4.91 -3.41
C LEU A 148 4.80 -4.42 -3.42
N GLN A 149 5.37 -4.13 -4.59
CA GLN A 149 6.70 -3.52 -4.74
C GLN A 149 6.86 -2.24 -3.91
N TYR A 150 5.78 -1.47 -3.77
CA TYR A 150 5.79 -0.21 -3.02
C TYR A 150 5.47 -0.39 -1.52
N PHE A 151 4.95 -1.54 -1.11
CA PHE A 151 4.43 -1.75 0.24
C PHE A 151 5.38 -2.60 1.10
N ASN A 152 5.72 -2.11 2.30
CA ASN A 152 6.48 -2.87 3.30
C ASN A 152 5.60 -3.46 4.40
N PHE A 153 4.33 -3.75 4.13
CA PHE A 153 3.44 -4.44 5.06
C PHE A 153 2.97 -5.77 4.49
N ARG A 154 2.79 -6.75 5.38
CA ARG A 154 2.52 -8.16 5.09
C ARG A 154 1.59 -8.75 6.16
N PRO A 155 0.84 -9.83 5.90
CA PRO A 155 0.82 -10.64 4.66
C PRO A 155 0.10 -9.96 3.48
N ALA A 156 0.46 -10.34 2.25
CA ALA A 156 -0.09 -9.75 1.02
C ALA A 156 -1.58 -10.08 0.82
N ASP A 157 -2.02 -11.28 1.23
CA ASP A 157 -3.41 -11.75 1.16
C ASP A 157 -4.38 -10.88 1.95
N PHE A 158 -3.88 -10.07 2.87
CA PHE A 158 -4.67 -9.16 3.69
C PHE A 158 -4.59 -7.69 3.20
N ILE A 159 -4.23 -7.50 1.93
CA ILE A 159 -4.14 -6.20 1.26
C ILE A 159 -4.98 -6.26 -0.03
N CYS A 160 -5.75 -5.21 -0.30
CA CYS A 160 -6.59 -5.14 -1.50
C CYS A 160 -6.61 -3.73 -2.07
N CYS A 161 -6.46 -3.60 -3.39
CA CYS A 161 -6.76 -2.36 -4.09
C CYS A 161 -8.22 -2.34 -4.52
N ALA A 162 -8.96 -1.28 -4.21
CA ALA A 162 -10.23 -0.95 -4.85
C ALA A 162 -10.02 0.19 -5.85
N TRP A 163 -10.27 -0.05 -7.13
CA TRP A 163 -10.09 0.91 -8.21
C TRP A 163 -11.41 1.10 -8.95
N THR A 164 -11.92 2.32 -8.95
CA THR A 164 -13.25 2.65 -9.48
C THR A 164 -13.15 3.51 -10.72
N ALA A 165 -13.88 3.10 -11.76
CA ALA A 165 -14.04 3.85 -12.98
C ALA A 165 -14.94 5.07 -12.74
N MET A 166 -14.41 6.28 -12.96
CA MET A 166 -15.20 7.52 -12.79
C MET A 166 -15.95 7.90 -14.09
N GLU A 167 -15.68 7.18 -15.17
CA GLU A 167 -16.26 7.35 -16.50
C GLU A 167 -16.19 5.98 -17.20
N ARG A 168 -16.64 5.88 -18.45
CA ARG A 168 -16.46 4.67 -19.24
C ARG A 168 -14.98 4.47 -19.57
N ILE A 169 -14.44 3.29 -19.25
CA ILE A 169 -13.02 2.95 -19.42
C ILE A 169 -12.92 1.67 -20.25
N ASN A 170 -12.25 1.78 -21.39
CA ASN A 170 -12.12 0.71 -22.37
C ASN A 170 -10.69 0.63 -22.93
N ARG A 171 -10.45 -0.30 -23.86
CA ARG A 171 -9.14 -0.43 -24.53
C ARG A 171 -8.66 0.85 -25.22
N ALA A 172 -9.56 1.70 -25.72
CA ALA A 172 -9.18 2.90 -26.45
C ALA A 172 -8.61 3.98 -25.53
N ASN A 173 -9.20 4.18 -24.35
CA ASN A 173 -8.76 5.20 -23.39
C ASN A 173 -7.84 4.67 -22.27
N GLY A 174 -7.33 3.45 -22.41
CA GLY A 174 -6.28 2.88 -21.56
C GLY A 174 -6.83 2.30 -20.24
N CYS A 175 -7.72 1.32 -20.37
CA CYS A 175 -8.16 0.46 -19.26
C CYS A 175 -7.00 -0.31 -18.60
N LEU A 176 -7.28 -0.88 -17.42
CA LEU A 176 -6.35 -1.80 -16.77
C LEU A 176 -6.20 -3.07 -17.62
N VAL A 177 -5.01 -3.65 -17.53
CA VAL A 177 -4.66 -4.96 -18.05
C VAL A 177 -4.20 -5.80 -16.89
N VAL A 178 -4.73 -7.01 -16.73
CA VAL A 178 -4.37 -7.95 -15.66
C VAL A 178 -3.90 -9.27 -16.26
N VAL A 179 -3.08 -10.00 -15.52
CA VAL A 179 -2.73 -11.40 -15.81
C VAL A 179 -3.38 -12.26 -14.71
N PRO A 180 -4.53 -12.89 -14.98
CA PRO A 180 -5.27 -13.63 -13.95
C PRO A 180 -4.44 -14.75 -13.31
N GLY A 181 -4.53 -14.88 -11.98
CA GLY A 181 -3.93 -15.98 -11.21
C GLY A 181 -2.48 -15.75 -10.79
N THR A 182 -1.81 -14.69 -11.26
CA THR A 182 -0.39 -14.46 -10.94
C THR A 182 -0.13 -14.09 -9.49
N HIS A 183 -1.18 -13.71 -8.75
CA HIS A 183 -1.11 -13.52 -7.31
C HIS A 183 -0.88 -14.82 -6.54
N LYS A 184 -1.12 -15.99 -7.16
CA LYS A 184 -0.86 -17.33 -6.60
C LYS A 184 0.25 -18.10 -7.31
N ASP A 185 0.41 -17.91 -8.63
CA ASP A 185 1.46 -18.58 -9.41
C ASP A 185 2.19 -17.57 -10.33
N PRO A 186 3.42 -17.16 -10.01
CA PRO A 186 4.28 -17.77 -8.98
C PRO A 186 3.92 -17.34 -7.55
N GLY A 187 3.01 -16.38 -7.37
CA GLY A 187 2.56 -15.95 -6.04
C GLY A 187 3.62 -15.23 -5.21
N VAL A 188 4.64 -14.71 -5.88
CA VAL A 188 5.75 -13.99 -5.27
C VAL A 188 5.88 -12.60 -5.86
N LEU A 189 6.55 -11.72 -5.12
CA LEU A 189 6.97 -10.43 -5.65
C LEU A 189 8.15 -10.65 -6.59
N LEU A 190 7.94 -10.35 -7.88
CA LEU A 190 8.98 -10.39 -8.89
C LEU A 190 9.88 -9.15 -8.76
N PRO A 191 11.15 -9.19 -9.20
CA PRO A 191 12.00 -8.01 -9.25
C PRO A 191 11.43 -6.93 -10.18
N HIS A 192 11.49 -5.66 -9.76
CA HIS A 192 11.09 -4.50 -10.57
C HIS A 192 12.28 -3.61 -10.91
N GLU A 193 12.19 -2.90 -12.04
CA GLU A 193 13.12 -1.84 -12.41
C GLU A 193 12.42 -0.73 -13.19
N TYR A 194 13.14 0.36 -13.46
CA TYR A 194 12.67 1.34 -14.42
C TYR A 194 12.64 0.75 -15.83
N PRO A 195 11.50 0.77 -16.53
CA PRO A 195 11.44 0.32 -17.92
C PRO A 195 12.41 1.10 -18.81
N LYS A 196 13.11 0.39 -19.68
CA LYS A 196 14.03 0.97 -20.67
C LYS A 196 13.27 1.45 -21.90
N TRP A 197 12.35 2.40 -21.72
CA TRP A 197 11.50 2.91 -22.79
C TRP A 197 12.06 4.18 -23.44
N GLU A 198 11.93 4.28 -24.76
CA GLU A 198 12.20 5.50 -25.51
C GLU A 198 11.26 6.62 -25.05
N GLY A 199 11.80 7.81 -24.74
CA GLY A 199 11.04 8.95 -24.22
C GLY A 199 11.01 9.09 -22.69
N GLY A 200 11.60 8.13 -21.97
CA GLY A 200 11.70 8.15 -20.51
C GLY A 200 10.45 7.59 -19.82
N VAL A 201 10.56 7.34 -18.51
CA VAL A 201 9.49 6.79 -17.68
C VAL A 201 9.22 7.76 -16.53
N ASN A 202 7.96 7.90 -16.15
CA ASN A 202 7.59 8.67 -14.96
C ASN A 202 8.26 8.07 -13.72
N LYS A 203 8.65 8.92 -12.75
CA LYS A 203 9.21 8.44 -11.49
C LYS A 203 8.21 7.50 -10.78
N ALA A 204 8.74 6.49 -10.10
CA ALA A 204 7.98 5.43 -9.44
C ALA A 204 6.99 4.67 -10.35
N TYR A 205 7.31 4.51 -11.64
CA TYR A 205 6.62 3.60 -12.56
C TYR A 205 7.55 2.42 -12.85
N HIS A 206 7.78 1.59 -11.84
CA HIS A 206 8.64 0.42 -11.96
C HIS A 206 7.87 -0.73 -12.62
N GLY A 207 8.50 -1.41 -13.56
CA GLY A 207 7.95 -2.59 -14.24
C GLY A 207 8.67 -3.85 -13.82
N ILE A 208 8.01 -4.99 -13.95
CA ILE A 208 8.62 -6.30 -13.70
C ILE A 208 9.80 -6.51 -14.66
N GLN A 209 10.96 -6.85 -14.11
CA GLN A 209 12.13 -7.24 -14.87
C GLN A 209 11.83 -8.47 -15.72
N ASN A 210 12.22 -8.43 -17.00
CA ASN A 210 12.03 -9.54 -17.94
C ASN A 210 10.58 -10.05 -18.04
N TYR A 211 9.59 -9.16 -17.89
CA TYR A 211 8.18 -9.52 -18.05
C TYR A 211 7.93 -10.23 -19.39
N ASP A 212 7.33 -11.43 -19.34
CA ASP A 212 6.94 -12.18 -20.53
C ASP A 212 5.64 -11.62 -21.13
N PRO A 213 5.68 -10.95 -22.30
CA PRO A 213 4.49 -10.41 -22.93
C PRO A 213 3.53 -11.49 -23.48
N SER A 214 3.95 -12.76 -23.52
CA SER A 214 3.13 -13.89 -23.97
C SER A 214 2.07 -14.31 -22.94
N MET A 215 2.22 -13.89 -21.68
CA MET A 215 1.26 -14.15 -20.62
C MET A 215 -0.17 -13.73 -21.01
N PRO A 216 -1.21 -14.50 -20.58
CA PRO A 216 -2.59 -14.29 -20.98
C PRO A 216 -3.20 -13.04 -20.34
N ARG A 217 -2.98 -11.89 -21.00
CA ARG A 217 -3.46 -10.58 -20.57
C ARG A 217 -4.95 -10.39 -20.85
N LEU A 218 -5.70 -9.99 -19.82
CA LEU A 218 -7.09 -9.56 -19.95
C LEU A 218 -7.23 -8.06 -19.76
N HIS A 219 -8.05 -7.44 -20.62
CA HIS A 219 -8.38 -6.02 -20.52
C HIS A 219 -9.65 -5.87 -19.68
N VAL A 220 -9.57 -5.04 -18.63
CA VAL A 220 -10.67 -4.82 -17.69
C VAL A 220 -11.45 -3.58 -18.13
N GLU A 221 -12.44 -3.78 -19.02
CA GLU A 221 -13.34 -2.71 -19.46
C GLU A 221 -14.50 -2.51 -18.48
N MET A 222 -14.75 -1.24 -18.15
CA MET A 222 -15.60 -0.82 -17.04
C MET A 222 -16.46 0.37 -17.45
N GLU A 223 -17.72 0.37 -17.03
CA GLU A 223 -18.59 1.53 -17.10
C GLU A 223 -18.38 2.41 -15.85
N ALA A 224 -18.90 3.64 -15.87
CA ALA A 224 -18.80 4.52 -14.70
C ALA A 224 -19.46 3.87 -13.48
N GLY A 225 -18.75 3.89 -12.34
CA GLY A 225 -19.23 3.33 -11.08
C GLY A 225 -18.86 1.87 -10.86
N ASP A 226 -18.39 1.17 -11.89
CA ASP A 226 -17.79 -0.14 -11.70
C ASP A 226 -16.51 -0.03 -10.87
N THR A 227 -16.26 -1.01 -10.01
CA THR A 227 -15.04 -1.10 -9.20
C THR A 227 -14.38 -2.45 -9.44
N VAL A 228 -13.07 -2.43 -9.76
CA VAL A 228 -12.24 -3.63 -9.74
C VAL A 228 -11.49 -3.68 -8.42
N PHE A 229 -11.57 -4.83 -7.77
CA PHE A 229 -10.81 -5.16 -6.57
C PHE A 229 -9.71 -6.13 -6.97
N PHE A 230 -8.47 -5.91 -6.52
CA PHE A 230 -7.36 -6.79 -6.87
C PHE A 230 -6.26 -6.89 -5.81
N HIS A 231 -5.59 -8.04 -5.83
CA HIS A 231 -4.53 -8.42 -4.92
C HIS A 231 -3.22 -7.70 -5.29
N PRO A 232 -2.36 -7.28 -4.33
CA PRO A 232 -1.15 -6.50 -4.63
C PRO A 232 -0.06 -7.29 -5.38
N LEU A 233 -0.12 -8.63 -5.39
CA LEU A 233 0.72 -9.49 -6.23
C LEU A 233 0.16 -9.78 -7.62
N LEU A 234 -1.06 -9.32 -7.94
CA LEU A 234 -1.58 -9.47 -9.30
C LEU A 234 -0.74 -8.64 -10.27
N ILE A 235 -0.21 -9.29 -11.30
CA ILE A 235 0.52 -8.60 -12.37
C ILE A 235 -0.49 -7.82 -13.17
N HIS A 236 -0.35 -6.51 -13.17
CA HIS A 236 -1.26 -5.62 -13.86
C HIS A 236 -0.55 -4.37 -14.40
N GLY A 237 -1.20 -3.67 -15.31
CA GLY A 237 -0.71 -2.43 -15.90
C GLY A 237 -1.87 -1.63 -16.49
N SER A 238 -1.58 -0.58 -17.24
CA SER A 238 -2.63 0.16 -17.97
C SER A 238 -2.21 0.46 -19.39
N GLY A 239 -3.15 0.27 -20.32
CA GLY A 239 -2.92 0.51 -21.73
C GLY A 239 -2.69 1.98 -22.07
N THR A 240 -2.20 2.28 -23.27
CA THR A 240 -2.08 3.65 -23.80
C THR A 240 -3.46 4.29 -23.95
N ASN A 241 -3.60 5.58 -23.61
CA ASN A 241 -4.82 6.33 -23.86
C ASN A 241 -4.71 6.96 -25.25
N ARG A 242 -5.39 6.35 -26.23
CA ARG A 242 -5.37 6.77 -27.64
C ARG A 242 -6.51 7.73 -27.99
N THR A 243 -7.23 8.23 -26.99
CA THR A 243 -8.33 9.20 -27.17
C THR A 243 -7.86 10.61 -26.82
N ASP A 244 -8.62 11.62 -27.26
CA ASP A 244 -8.33 13.04 -26.97
C ASP A 244 -8.69 13.47 -25.54
N GLY A 245 -9.46 12.64 -24.82
CA GLY A 245 -9.92 12.90 -23.48
C GLY A 245 -8.95 12.42 -22.39
N PHE A 246 -8.99 13.07 -21.23
CA PHE A 246 -8.34 12.53 -20.03
C PHE A 246 -9.26 11.49 -19.38
N ARG A 247 -8.69 10.35 -18.99
CA ARG A 247 -9.44 9.23 -18.40
C ARG A 247 -9.27 9.19 -16.88
N LYS A 248 -10.37 9.37 -16.14
CA LYS A 248 -10.37 9.45 -14.67
C LYS A 248 -10.72 8.12 -13.99
N ALA A 249 -10.00 7.84 -12.91
CA ALA A 249 -10.32 6.76 -11.97
C ALA A 249 -9.85 7.15 -10.56
N ILE A 250 -10.50 6.61 -9.54
CA ILE A 250 -10.15 6.81 -8.14
C ILE A 250 -9.84 5.45 -7.49
N SER A 251 -8.85 5.40 -6.60
CA SER A 251 -8.46 4.14 -5.96
C SER A 251 -7.98 4.32 -4.53
N CYS A 252 -8.12 3.23 -3.77
CA CYS A 252 -7.62 3.09 -2.41
C CYS A 252 -7.05 1.69 -2.23
N HIS A 253 -5.85 1.60 -1.68
CA HIS A 253 -5.26 0.35 -1.19
C HIS A 253 -5.57 0.21 0.29
N TYR A 254 -6.25 -0.87 0.64
CA TYR A 254 -6.59 -1.23 2.01
C TYR A 254 -5.67 -2.30 2.55
N ALA A 255 -5.45 -2.29 3.86
CA ALA A 255 -4.81 -3.39 4.59
C ALA A 255 -5.65 -3.74 5.82
N ASN A 256 -5.66 -5.02 6.19
CA ASN A 256 -6.25 -5.49 7.44
C ASN A 256 -5.32 -5.15 8.61
N ASP A 257 -5.71 -4.21 9.47
CA ASP A 257 -4.88 -3.70 10.57
C ASP A 257 -4.60 -4.77 11.64
N ASP A 258 -5.53 -5.71 11.81
CA ASP A 258 -5.43 -6.76 12.81
C ASP A 258 -4.31 -7.76 12.46
N LEU A 259 -4.02 -7.92 11.16
CA LEU A 259 -3.16 -8.98 10.63
C LEU A 259 -1.89 -8.44 9.96
N CYS A 260 -1.96 -7.28 9.31
CA CYS A 260 -0.81 -6.72 8.63
C CYS A 260 0.19 -6.11 9.61
N LYS A 261 1.48 -6.39 9.38
CA LYS A 261 2.62 -5.78 10.09
C LYS A 261 3.62 -5.21 9.10
N TYR A 262 4.28 -4.12 9.48
CA TYR A 262 5.44 -3.63 8.73
C TYR A 262 6.59 -4.62 8.84
N VAL A 263 7.23 -4.89 7.72
CA VAL A 263 8.41 -5.76 7.60
C VAL A 263 9.61 -4.94 7.16
N ASP A 264 10.80 -5.34 7.61
CA ASP A 264 12.05 -4.82 7.09
C ASP A 264 12.28 -5.40 5.68
N ILE A 265 12.50 -4.51 4.71
CA ILE A 265 12.71 -4.88 3.30
C ILE A 265 14.13 -4.51 2.83
N SER A 266 15.02 -4.15 3.76
CA SER A 266 16.43 -3.90 3.48
C SER A 266 17.08 -5.17 2.90
N GLY A 267 17.95 -5.03 1.90
CA GLY A 267 18.57 -6.15 1.17
C GLY A 267 17.62 -6.99 0.31
N THR A 268 16.34 -6.60 0.14
CA THR A 268 15.38 -7.29 -0.74
C THR A 268 15.23 -6.59 -2.10
N ALA A 269 14.49 -7.20 -3.03
CA ALA A 269 14.14 -6.58 -4.32
C ALA A 269 13.38 -5.24 -4.18
N GLN A 270 12.87 -4.90 -2.99
CA GLN A 270 12.17 -3.63 -2.73
C GLN A 270 13.09 -2.50 -2.25
N GLU A 271 14.34 -2.78 -1.90
CA GLU A 271 15.25 -1.82 -1.26
C GLU A 271 15.43 -0.53 -2.09
N PHE A 272 15.59 -0.66 -3.41
CA PHE A 272 15.73 0.51 -4.28
C PHE A 272 14.48 1.42 -4.26
N THR A 273 13.29 0.82 -4.09
CA THR A 273 12.03 1.56 -4.01
C THR A 273 11.88 2.25 -2.65
N GLN A 274 12.32 1.58 -1.58
CA GLN A 274 12.41 2.18 -0.24
C GLN A 274 13.30 3.42 -0.27
N ASP A 275 14.50 3.32 -0.84
CA ASP A 275 15.46 4.43 -0.90
C ASP A 275 14.90 5.63 -1.66
N GLU A 276 14.26 5.40 -2.81
CA GLU A 276 13.60 6.45 -3.58
C GLU A 276 12.49 7.14 -2.78
N ILE A 277 11.65 6.38 -2.07
CA ILE A 277 10.56 6.94 -1.26
C ILE A 277 11.10 7.72 -0.06
N LEU A 278 12.14 7.22 0.61
CA LEU A 278 12.79 7.92 1.71
C LEU A 278 13.43 9.23 1.24
N GLU A 279 14.02 9.26 0.04
CA GLU A 279 14.53 10.50 -0.56
C GLU A 279 13.40 11.52 -0.79
N ILE A 280 12.25 11.07 -1.31
CA ILE A 280 11.07 11.92 -1.49
C ILE A 280 10.56 12.44 -0.15
N ALA A 281 10.49 11.58 0.88
CA ALA A 281 10.06 11.96 2.22
C ALA A 281 11.00 13.01 2.84
N ARG A 282 12.33 12.82 2.74
CA ARG A 282 13.33 13.81 3.19
C ARG A 282 13.14 15.17 2.50
N LYS A 283 12.89 15.20 1.19
CA LYS A 283 12.60 16.44 0.46
C LYS A 283 11.33 17.13 0.96
N ARG A 284 10.31 16.38 1.38
CA ARG A 284 9.09 16.95 1.98
C ARG A 284 9.38 17.55 3.35
N ILE A 285 10.15 16.87 4.21
CA ILE A 285 10.57 17.38 5.52
C ILE A 285 11.29 18.73 5.38
N VAL A 286 12.25 18.83 4.45
CA VAL A 286 12.95 20.09 4.14
C VAL A 286 11.97 21.17 3.70
N LYS A 287 11.01 20.85 2.82
CA LYS A 287 10.00 21.80 2.34
C LYS A 287 9.09 22.32 3.46
N LEU A 288 8.87 21.53 4.50
CA LEU A 288 8.13 21.93 5.70
C LEU A 288 8.98 22.76 6.69
N GLY A 289 10.23 23.08 6.35
CA GLY A 289 11.12 23.89 7.18
C GLY A 289 11.79 23.11 8.31
N MET A 290 11.75 21.77 8.26
CA MET A 290 12.37 20.90 9.27
C MET A 290 13.76 20.42 8.80
N ASN A 291 14.67 20.18 9.75
CA ASN A 291 15.99 19.61 9.47
C ASN A 291 15.88 18.07 9.28
N PRO A 292 16.19 17.52 8.10
CA PRO A 292 16.10 16.07 7.86
C PRO A 292 17.07 15.24 8.70
N ASP A 293 18.16 15.83 9.19
CA ASP A 293 19.14 15.11 10.04
C ASP A 293 18.66 14.98 11.50
N GLU A 294 17.73 15.85 11.92
CA GLU A 294 17.10 15.81 13.23
C GLU A 294 15.86 14.90 13.25
N VAL A 295 15.27 14.61 12.08
CA VAL A 295 14.09 13.76 11.94
C VAL A 295 14.50 12.39 11.36
N LYS A 296 14.71 11.43 12.24
CA LYS A 296 14.92 10.03 11.85
C LYS A 296 13.58 9.40 11.45
N ILE A 297 13.34 9.27 10.15
CA ILE A 297 12.23 8.50 9.58
C ILE A 297 12.73 7.18 9.02
N ASP A 298 12.04 6.09 9.33
CA ASP A 298 12.17 4.82 8.61
C ASP A 298 11.08 4.67 7.53
N PHE A 299 11.16 3.61 6.72
CA PHE A 299 10.19 3.41 5.65
C PHE A 299 8.77 3.12 6.17
N ALA A 300 8.67 2.48 7.33
CA ALA A 300 7.39 2.23 7.97
C ALA A 300 6.76 3.53 8.51
N ASP A 301 7.54 4.52 8.96
CA ASP A 301 7.04 5.84 9.36
C ASP A 301 6.32 6.56 8.21
N VAL A 302 6.84 6.45 6.98
CA VAL A 302 6.19 7.03 5.80
C VAL A 302 4.78 6.46 5.63
N TRP A 303 4.64 5.14 5.76
CA TRP A 303 3.33 4.48 5.68
C TRP A 303 2.46 4.77 6.90
N ARG A 304 3.02 4.83 8.11
CA ARG A 304 2.29 5.16 9.34
C ARG A 304 1.68 6.56 9.30
N GLY A 305 2.38 7.52 8.70
CA GLY A 305 1.90 8.90 8.53
C GLY A 305 0.83 9.04 7.44
N ARG A 306 0.86 8.18 6.41
CA ARG A 306 -0.17 8.14 5.34
C ARG A 306 -1.44 7.41 5.77
N ALA A 307 -1.29 6.34 6.55
CA ALA A 307 -2.38 5.44 6.86
C ALA A 307 -3.50 6.17 7.64
N ARG A 308 -4.75 5.84 7.31
CA ARG A 308 -5.93 6.31 8.06
C ARG A 308 -6.87 5.15 8.38
N PRO A 309 -7.43 5.09 9.59
CA PRO A 309 -8.42 4.08 9.93
C PRO A 309 -9.70 4.28 9.12
N ILE A 310 -10.25 3.19 8.61
CA ILE A 310 -11.52 3.15 7.89
C ILE A 310 -12.65 2.73 8.82
N ASN A 311 -12.39 1.72 9.64
CA ASN A 311 -13.24 1.26 10.72
C ASN A 311 -12.38 0.79 11.89
N GLY A 312 -12.96 0.70 13.09
CA GLY A 312 -12.25 0.28 14.30
C GLY A 312 -11.29 1.35 14.87
N LYS A 313 -10.56 0.97 15.93
CA LYS A 313 -9.46 1.75 16.50
C LYS A 313 -8.14 1.16 16.00
N ARG A 314 -7.17 2.01 15.69
CA ARG A 314 -5.83 1.59 15.22
C ARG A 314 -5.19 0.64 16.24
N SER A 315 -4.72 -0.51 15.77
CA SER A 315 -3.85 -1.40 16.56
C SER A 315 -2.51 -0.70 16.76
N LEU A 316 -2.19 -0.31 18.00
CA LEU A 316 -0.90 0.31 18.34
C LEU A 316 0.27 -0.70 18.28
N ASP A 317 -0.02 -1.99 18.14
CA ASP A 317 0.94 -3.11 18.14
C ASP A 317 1.53 -3.42 16.75
N LEU A 318 1.96 -2.40 16.01
CA LEU A 318 2.79 -2.58 14.81
C LEU A 318 4.25 -2.78 15.23
N VAL A 319 4.52 -3.92 15.85
CA VAL A 319 5.88 -4.39 16.12
C VAL A 319 6.52 -4.81 14.80
N VAL A 320 7.69 -4.24 14.47
CA VAL A 320 8.54 -4.68 13.35
C VAL A 320 8.92 -6.13 13.60
N VAL A 321 8.44 -7.03 12.74
CA VAL A 321 8.91 -8.42 12.74
C VAL A 321 10.02 -8.51 11.70
N ILE A 322 11.25 -8.77 12.16
CA ILE A 322 12.37 -9.12 11.29
C ILE A 322 12.11 -10.57 10.85
N SER A 323 11.70 -10.78 9.60
CA SER A 323 11.63 -12.13 9.02
C SER A 323 12.92 -12.42 8.27
N ASP A 324 13.71 -13.40 8.74
CA ASP A 324 14.78 -14.01 7.96
C ASP A 324 14.17 -14.66 6.72
N VAL A 325 14.41 -14.09 5.54
CA VAL A 325 14.09 -14.72 4.25
C VAL A 325 15.39 -15.28 3.68
N SER A 326 15.82 -16.43 4.20
CA SER A 326 16.82 -17.28 3.56
C SER A 326 16.37 -18.73 3.70
N GLY A 327 15.97 -19.34 2.58
CA GLY A 327 15.49 -20.72 2.53
C GLY A 327 15.45 -21.25 1.10
N ASP A 328 16.63 -21.64 0.64
CA ASP A 328 16.93 -22.80 -0.21
C ASP A 328 16.59 -22.77 -1.71
N VAL A 329 17.53 -22.21 -2.46
CA VAL A 329 18.01 -22.81 -3.72
C VAL A 329 18.99 -23.92 -3.34
N ASP A 330 18.61 -25.18 -3.61
CA ASP A 330 19.48 -26.29 -4.06
C ASP A 330 18.76 -27.63 -3.84
N ARG A 331 18.36 -28.26 -4.95
CA ARG A 331 18.08 -29.70 -5.02
C ARG A 331 18.77 -30.24 -6.25
N GLU A 332 19.96 -30.79 -6.06
CA GLU A 332 20.49 -31.87 -6.90
C GLU A 332 20.57 -33.18 -6.11
N ALA A 333 20.57 -34.25 -6.89
CA ALA A 333 20.20 -35.61 -6.56
C ALA A 333 21.29 -36.42 -5.86
N ASP A 334 20.84 -37.48 -5.17
CA ASP A 334 21.42 -38.83 -4.95
C ASP A 334 20.85 -39.32 -3.59
N GLY A 335 20.40 -40.54 -3.35
CA GLY A 335 20.66 -41.84 -3.91
C GLY A 335 20.75 -42.83 -2.74
N HIS A 336 19.86 -43.83 -2.70
CA HIS A 336 19.95 -45.11 -1.96
C HIS A 336 19.93 -45.21 -0.40
N GLU A 337 18.95 -46.04 0.02
CA GLU A 337 19.01 -47.17 0.97
C GLU A 337 19.04 -47.03 2.52
N GLN A 338 18.03 -47.70 3.10
CA GLN A 338 18.02 -48.63 4.24
C GLN A 338 18.31 -48.15 5.68
N GLY A 339 17.28 -48.26 6.53
CA GLY A 339 17.27 -49.08 7.76
C GLY A 339 18.14 -48.66 8.95
N GLY A 340 17.51 -48.40 10.11
CA GLY A 340 18.20 -48.52 11.40
C GLY A 340 17.59 -47.73 12.55
N HIS A 341 16.87 -48.42 13.43
CA HIS A 341 16.63 -48.01 14.81
C HIS A 341 17.96 -47.69 15.51
N ARG A 342 18.11 -46.49 16.12
CA ARG A 342 18.95 -46.28 17.31
C ARG A 342 18.38 -45.18 18.22
N ASP A 343 18.25 -45.54 19.49
CA ASP A 343 18.04 -44.66 20.63
C ASP A 343 19.10 -43.56 20.71
N TRP A 344 18.72 -42.36 21.15
CA TRP A 344 19.66 -41.34 21.61
C TRP A 344 19.26 -40.75 22.96
N VAL A 345 20.29 -40.79 23.81
CA VAL A 345 20.42 -40.40 25.21
C VAL A 345 20.21 -38.89 25.40
N HIS A 346 19.61 -38.53 26.54
CA HIS A 346 19.49 -37.15 27.04
C HIS A 346 20.85 -36.43 27.09
N SER A 347 20.97 -35.34 26.33
CA SER A 347 22.03 -34.34 26.50
C SER A 347 21.43 -32.99 26.92
N HIS A 348 22.06 -32.37 27.92
CA HIS A 348 21.69 -31.09 28.48
C HIS A 348 21.93 -29.96 27.45
N ILE A 349 20.90 -29.16 27.17
CA ILE A 349 21.00 -27.96 26.32
C ILE A 349 21.49 -26.79 27.21
N PRO A 350 22.55 -26.05 26.84
CA PRO A 350 22.96 -24.87 27.60
C PRO A 350 21.97 -23.73 27.35
N GLN A 351 21.55 -23.04 28.42
CA GLN A 351 20.86 -21.75 28.34
C GLN A 351 21.75 -20.78 27.54
N ARG A 352 21.26 -20.31 26.37
CA ARG A 352 21.90 -19.21 25.65
C ARG A 352 21.87 -17.97 26.53
N GLN A 353 23.05 -17.43 26.86
CA GLN A 353 23.15 -16.09 27.43
C GLN A 353 22.61 -15.08 26.42
N GLU A 354 21.65 -14.26 26.86
CA GLU A 354 21.21 -13.08 26.11
C GLU A 354 22.41 -12.13 25.96
N THR A 355 22.64 -11.61 24.75
CA THR A 355 23.68 -10.60 24.52
C THR A 355 23.24 -9.27 25.13
N GLU A 356 24.16 -8.50 25.72
CA GLU A 356 23.90 -7.16 26.29
C GLU A 356 23.13 -6.25 25.32
N HIS A 357 23.42 -6.37 24.03
CA HIS A 357 22.73 -5.63 22.96
C HIS A 357 21.23 -5.90 22.86
N LEU A 358 20.79 -7.14 23.17
CA LEU A 358 19.38 -7.52 23.18
C LEU A 358 18.67 -7.05 24.46
N GLN A 359 19.40 -7.01 25.58
CA GLN A 359 18.89 -6.48 26.84
C GLN A 359 18.72 -4.96 26.81
N ASP A 360 19.65 -4.24 26.19
CA ASP A 360 19.56 -2.78 25.98
C ASP A 360 18.39 -2.39 25.06
N LYS A 361 18.17 -3.17 23.99
CA LYS A 361 17.02 -2.97 23.08
C LYS A 361 15.69 -3.21 23.80
N LYS A 362 15.59 -4.27 24.62
CA LYS A 362 14.40 -4.54 25.46
C LYS A 362 14.18 -3.46 26.52
N MET A 363 15.25 -2.92 27.12
CA MET A 363 15.17 -1.84 28.11
C MET A 363 14.71 -0.51 27.48
N MET A 364 15.23 -0.17 26.29
CA MET A 364 14.74 0.99 25.53
C MET A 364 13.29 0.84 25.10
N LEU A 365 12.87 -0.36 24.67
CA LEU A 365 11.47 -0.63 24.31
C LEU A 365 10.52 -0.49 25.51
N ARG A 366 10.89 -1.04 26.67
CA ARG A 366 10.10 -0.91 27.91
C ARG A 366 9.97 0.55 28.37
N LYS A 367 11.03 1.35 28.24
CA LYS A 367 10.95 2.80 28.51
C LYS A 367 10.01 3.53 27.55
N ARG A 368 10.02 3.18 26.26
CA ARG A 368 9.11 3.78 25.25
C ARG A 368 7.65 3.40 25.48
N LEU A 369 7.38 2.16 25.87
CA LEU A 369 6.03 1.66 26.18
C LEU A 369 5.45 2.30 27.45
N ASN A 370 6.26 2.48 28.51
CA ASN A 370 5.79 3.15 29.72
C ASN A 370 5.46 4.64 29.48
N ILE A 371 6.24 5.34 28.65
CA ILE A 371 5.98 6.74 28.32
C ILE A 371 4.70 6.89 27.47
N ALA A 372 4.44 5.97 26.54
CA ALA A 372 3.20 5.98 25.77
C ALA A 372 1.96 5.73 26.65
N ALA A 373 2.05 4.83 27.62
CA ALA A 373 0.97 4.54 28.56
C ALA A 373 0.68 5.70 29.55
N GLU A 374 1.70 6.45 29.96
CA GLU A 374 1.54 7.63 30.83
C GLU A 374 0.91 8.83 30.10
N ILE A 375 1.12 8.96 28.79
CA ILE A 375 0.50 9.99 27.94
C ILE A 375 -0.99 9.71 27.73
N GLU A 376 -1.40 8.44 27.58
CA GLU A 376 -2.82 8.06 27.42
C GLU A 376 -3.63 8.14 28.72
N THR A 377 -2.98 8.07 29.90
CA THR A 377 -3.67 8.04 31.20
C THR A 377 -3.66 9.37 31.95
N GLY A 378 -2.96 10.39 31.45
CA GLY A 378 -2.99 11.75 32.01
C GLY A 378 -2.34 11.92 33.38
N SER A 379 -1.68 10.88 33.92
CA SER A 379 -1.04 10.90 35.25
C SER A 379 0.48 10.90 35.12
N GLY A 380 1.12 12.08 35.03
CA GLY A 380 2.57 12.12 34.84
C GLY A 380 3.31 13.44 35.09
N THR A 381 2.74 14.44 35.78
CA THR A 381 3.51 15.64 36.19
C THR A 381 4.33 15.37 37.46
N LYS A 382 5.45 14.63 37.36
CA LYS A 382 6.61 14.74 38.27
C LYS A 382 7.71 13.72 37.96
N MET A 383 8.36 13.79 36.80
CA MET A 383 9.74 13.29 36.64
C MET A 383 10.35 13.77 35.30
N MET A 384 10.42 15.08 35.08
CA MET A 384 11.14 15.65 33.93
C MET A 384 12.19 16.63 34.42
N LYS A 385 13.40 16.13 34.71
CA LYS A 385 14.60 16.98 34.74
C LYS A 385 15.86 16.39 34.13
N ASP A 386 15.95 15.10 33.83
CA ASP A 386 17.20 14.50 33.34
C ASP A 386 17.02 13.71 32.03
N SER A 387 16.94 14.41 30.87
CA SER A 387 17.42 13.94 29.54
C SER A 387 16.98 14.91 28.43
N PRO A 388 17.83 15.87 28.00
CA PRO A 388 17.47 16.87 26.99
C PRO A 388 17.32 16.31 25.56
N MET A 389 17.83 15.11 25.27
CA MET A 389 18.06 14.65 23.90
C MET A 389 16.97 13.72 23.34
N GLN A 390 16.03 13.25 24.16
CA GLN A 390 14.89 12.42 23.72
C GLN A 390 13.56 13.18 23.68
N ILE A 391 13.52 14.40 24.22
CA ILE A 391 12.30 15.22 24.32
C ILE A 391 12.00 15.94 22.99
N THR A 392 13.03 16.29 22.20
CA THR A 392 12.88 17.00 20.92
C THR A 392 12.20 16.17 19.82
N SER A 393 12.45 14.86 19.77
CA SER A 393 11.87 13.99 18.74
C SER A 393 10.39 13.62 19.03
N LEU A 394 10.02 13.48 20.30
CA LEU A 394 8.62 13.24 20.70
C LEU A 394 7.78 14.53 20.64
N MET A 395 8.34 15.69 21.04
CA MET A 395 7.64 16.97 20.91
C MET A 395 7.40 17.36 19.45
N ALA A 396 8.28 16.99 18.52
CA ALA A 396 8.06 17.22 17.08
C ALA A 396 6.89 16.39 16.51
N VAL A 397 6.66 15.17 17.04
CA VAL A 397 5.51 14.34 16.64
C VAL A 397 4.23 14.80 17.33
N CYS A 398 4.28 15.23 18.59
CA CYS A 398 3.11 15.81 19.27
C CYS A 398 2.73 17.20 18.74
N GLN A 399 3.67 18.05 18.32
CA GLN A 399 3.34 19.33 17.67
C GLN A 399 2.66 19.16 16.31
N ILE A 400 2.86 18.02 15.62
CA ILE A 400 2.12 17.68 14.40
C ILE A 400 0.67 17.26 14.72
N ILE A 401 0.39 16.76 15.93
CA ILE A 401 -0.95 16.34 16.38
C ILE A 401 -1.70 17.52 17.04
N ASP A 402 -1.01 18.36 17.84
CA ASP A 402 -1.63 19.48 18.57
C ASP A 402 -1.89 20.72 17.70
N CYS A 403 -1.27 20.86 16.52
CA CYS A 403 -1.62 21.92 15.56
C CYS A 403 -2.93 21.63 14.79
N MET A 404 -3.64 20.54 15.09
CA MET A 404 -4.91 20.15 14.44
C MET A 404 -6.12 20.23 15.37
N SER A 405 -6.05 20.99 16.47
CA SER A 405 -7.21 21.24 17.32
C SER A 405 -7.20 22.68 17.86
N PHE A 406 -8.29 23.38 17.56
CA PHE A 406 -8.74 24.71 17.99
C PHE A 406 -8.57 25.90 17.03
N ASP A 407 -9.76 26.45 16.77
CA ASP A 407 -10.27 27.62 16.02
C ASP A 407 -10.16 27.66 14.49
#